data_AF-A0A3D5X800-F1
#
_entry.id   AF-A0A3D5X800-F1
#
_cell.length_a   1.000
_cell.length_b   1.000
_cell.length_c   1.000
_cell.angle_alpha   90.00
_cell.angle_beta   90.00
_cell.angle_gamma   90.00
#
_symmetry.space_group_name_H-M   'P 1'
#
loop_
_entity.id
_entity.type
_entity.pdbx_description
1 polymer ?
#
loop_
_entity_poly.entity_id
_entity_poly.type
_entity_poly.pdbx_seq_one_letter_code
_entity_poly.pdbx_strand_id
1 'polypeptide(L)'
;SGTVKLANGQTIDFNQAGRITIPIRDNFGQDIQVTISNSTKVDVVYASVAWNGVPLKDGSKAFENNLSLKVNWYNEDGNTLNPQSLKQGATFYGRFSVK
;
A
#
# COMPACT_ATOMS: atom_id res chain seq x y z
N SER A 1 4.17 -12.38 25.54
CA SER A 1 3.68 -11.00 25.78
C SER A 1 4.82 -10.03 25.52
N GLY A 2 4.51 -8.77 25.26
CA GLY A 2 5.50 -7.74 24.99
C GLY A 2 4.86 -6.36 24.93
N THR A 3 5.65 -5.38 24.54
CA THR A 3 5.22 -3.98 24.40
C THR A 3 5.66 -3.42 23.06
N VAL A 4 4.88 -2.49 22.52
CA VAL A 4 5.26 -1.65 21.38
C VAL A 4 5.29 -0.21 21.85
N LYS A 5 6.44 0.43 21.75
CA LYS A 5 6.61 1.85 22.02
C LYS A 5 6.56 2.60 20.69
N LEU A 6 5.53 3.43 20.54
CA LEU A 6 5.32 4.30 19.39
C LEU A 6 6.16 5.56 19.48
N ALA A 7 6.38 6.18 18.32
CA ALA A 7 7.16 7.42 18.21
C ALA A 7 6.55 8.60 18.97
N ASN A 8 5.22 8.60 19.19
CA ASN A 8 4.54 9.59 20.03
C ASN A 8 4.74 9.36 21.55
N GLY A 9 5.53 8.35 21.94
CA GLY A 9 5.78 7.97 23.33
C GLY A 9 4.73 7.02 23.92
N GLN A 10 3.65 6.70 23.20
CA GLN A 10 2.64 5.75 23.64
C GLN A 10 3.20 4.33 23.68
N THR A 11 2.93 3.63 24.77
CA THR A 11 3.26 2.21 24.92
C THR A 11 2.00 1.38 24.82
N ILE A 12 2.02 0.34 23.99
CA ILE A 12 0.92 -0.59 23.79
C ILE A 12 1.39 -1.98 24.22
N ASP A 13 0.76 -2.52 25.25
CA ASP A 13 1.02 -3.89 25.69
C ASP A 13 0.28 -4.88 24.79
N PHE A 14 0.94 -5.98 24.43
CA PHE A 14 0.31 -7.12 23.78
C PHE A 14 0.56 -8.38 24.60
N ASN A 15 -0.52 -8.97 25.10
CA ASN A 15 -0.48 -10.17 25.96
C ASN A 15 -1.34 -11.32 25.44
N GLN A 16 -2.06 -11.14 24.33
CA GLN A 16 -2.92 -12.17 23.74
C GLN A 16 -2.13 -13.06 22.78
N ALA A 17 -2.49 -14.34 22.72
CA ALA A 17 -2.00 -15.24 21.68
C ALA A 17 -2.51 -14.75 20.32
N GLY A 18 -1.59 -14.44 19.40
CA GLY A 18 -1.94 -14.04 18.03
C GLY A 18 -1.27 -12.74 17.57
N ARG A 19 -1.87 -12.16 16.53
CA ARG A 19 -1.38 -10.98 15.80
C ARG A 19 -1.92 -9.68 16.42
N ILE A 20 -1.06 -8.69 16.60
CA ILE A 20 -1.45 -7.29 16.86
C ILE A 20 -1.33 -6.47 15.57
N THR A 21 -2.23 -5.49 15.38
CA THR A 21 -2.14 -4.49 14.31
C THR A 21 -2.23 -3.11 14.92
N ILE A 22 -1.22 -2.26 14.65
CA ILE A 22 -1.14 -0.92 15.22
C ILE A 22 -1.18 0.10 14.09
N PRO A 23 -2.20 0.97 14.02
CA PRO A 23 -2.23 2.03 13.03
C PRO A 23 -1.22 3.13 13.38
N ILE A 24 -0.31 3.44 12.46
CA ILE A 24 0.63 4.56 12.57
C ILE A 24 0.06 5.72 11.75
N ARG A 25 -0.35 6.81 12.41
CA ARG A 25 -1.05 7.93 11.77
C ARG A 25 -0.23 9.22 11.71
N ASP A 26 0.84 9.29 12.49
CA ASP A 26 1.70 10.45 12.65
C ASP A 26 3.14 10.01 12.95
N ASN A 27 4.03 10.99 13.14
CA ASN A 27 5.44 10.76 13.51
C ASN A 27 6.18 9.83 12.52
N PHE A 28 5.90 9.98 11.22
CA PHE A 28 6.54 9.19 10.18
C PHE A 28 8.06 9.38 10.15
N GLY A 29 8.78 8.31 9.81
CA GLY A 29 10.25 8.30 9.77
C GLY A 29 10.94 8.26 11.14
N GLN A 30 10.16 8.17 12.24
CA GLN A 30 10.68 7.98 13.59
C GLN A 30 10.65 6.49 13.97
N ASP A 31 11.50 6.13 14.93
CA ASP A 31 11.64 4.75 15.37
C ASP A 31 10.42 4.25 16.15
N ILE A 32 10.05 3.00 15.90
CA ILE A 32 9.07 2.23 16.69
C ILE A 32 9.81 1.05 17.28
N GLN A 33 9.70 0.87 18.59
CA GLN A 33 10.40 -0.19 19.31
C GLN A 33 9.42 -1.30 19.72
N VAL A 34 9.75 -2.54 19.37
CA VAL A 34 9.02 -3.72 19.83
C VAL A 34 9.89 -4.46 20.84
N THR A 35 9.36 -4.66 22.04
CA THR A 35 10.03 -5.38 23.12
C THR A 35 9.24 -6.64 23.45
N ILE A 36 9.92 -7.78 23.44
CA ILE A 36 9.32 -9.08 23.78
C ILE A 36 9.72 -9.43 25.21
N SER A 37 8.77 -9.88 26.02
CA SER A 37 9.07 -10.30 27.39
C SER A 37 9.89 -11.59 27.40
N ASN A 38 10.92 -11.63 28.24
CA ASN A 38 11.77 -12.82 28.43
C ASN A 38 11.00 -14.04 28.99
N SER A 39 9.78 -13.86 29.49
CA SER A 39 8.91 -14.96 29.96
C SER A 39 7.98 -15.52 28.89
N THR A 40 8.08 -15.03 27.65
CA THR A 40 7.25 -15.52 26.54
C THR A 40 7.70 -16.92 26.11
N LYS A 41 6.74 -17.82 25.85
CA LYS A 41 7.01 -19.17 25.28
C LYS A 41 7.10 -19.16 23.74
N VAL A 42 7.32 -18.00 23.15
CA VAL A 42 7.27 -17.79 21.70
C VAL A 42 8.70 -17.72 21.19
N ASP A 43 9.08 -18.68 20.34
CA ASP A 43 10.45 -18.79 19.82
C ASP A 43 10.77 -17.78 18.73
N VAL A 44 9.75 -17.32 17.97
CA VAL A 44 9.91 -16.39 16.84
C VAL A 44 8.77 -15.38 16.79
N VAL A 45 9.10 -14.12 16.53
CA VAL A 45 8.14 -13.05 16.27
C VAL A 45 8.39 -12.45 14.90
N TYR A 46 7.32 -12.27 14.13
CA TYR A 46 7.35 -11.61 12.83
C TYR A 46 6.66 -10.24 12.93
N ALA A 47 7.27 -9.24 12.32
CA ALA A 47 6.67 -7.91 12.15
C ALA A 47 6.53 -7.62 10.66
N SER A 48 5.44 -6.95 10.28
CA SER A 48 5.23 -6.43 8.93
C SER A 48 4.76 -5.00 9.03
N VAL A 49 5.23 -4.17 8.10
CA VAL A 49 4.84 -2.77 7.97
C VAL A 49 4.24 -2.59 6.58
N ALA A 50 3.07 -1.99 6.53
CA ALA A 50 2.38 -1.67 5.29
C ALA A 50 1.84 -0.24 5.38
N TRP A 51 1.96 0.50 4.29
CA TRP A 51 1.40 1.83 4.15
C TRP A 51 0.84 2.00 2.74
N ASN A 52 -0.14 2.88 2.61
CA ASN A 52 -0.74 3.26 1.35
C ASN A 52 -0.97 4.77 1.35
N GLY A 53 -0.86 5.39 0.17
CA GLY A 53 -1.06 6.83 0.03
C GLY A 53 -1.03 7.24 -1.42
N VAL A 54 -1.49 8.46 -1.68
CA VAL A 54 -1.38 9.11 -2.99
C VAL A 54 -0.23 10.11 -2.91
N PRO A 55 0.79 10.01 -3.76
CA PRO A 55 1.88 10.98 -3.75
C PRO A 55 1.36 12.37 -4.17
N LEU A 56 1.80 13.43 -3.47
CA LEU A 56 1.43 14.81 -3.82
C LEU A 56 1.95 15.22 -5.20
N LYS A 57 3.07 14.63 -5.62
CA LYS A 57 3.62 14.73 -6.97
C LYS A 57 4.06 13.34 -7.38
N ASP A 58 3.51 12.84 -8.48
CA ASP A 58 3.94 11.56 -9.02
C ASP A 58 5.16 11.78 -9.93
N GLY A 59 6.34 11.41 -9.42
CA GLY A 59 7.59 11.35 -10.19
C GLY A 59 7.99 9.92 -10.55
N SER A 60 7.13 8.96 -10.26
CA SER A 60 7.39 7.53 -10.49
C SER A 60 7.43 7.27 -11.99
N LYS A 61 8.39 6.44 -12.44
CA LYS A 61 8.32 5.88 -13.78
C LYS A 61 7.32 4.72 -13.77
N ALA A 62 6.67 4.47 -14.91
CA ALA A 62 5.92 3.24 -15.10
C ALA A 62 6.86 2.04 -14.84
N PHE A 63 6.41 1.09 -14.02
CA PHE A 63 7.17 -0.08 -13.62
C PHE A 63 6.25 -1.29 -13.52
N GLU A 64 6.79 -2.46 -13.87
CA GLU A 64 6.10 -3.74 -13.88
C GLU A 64 6.99 -4.77 -13.17
N ASN A 65 6.42 -5.51 -12.21
CA ASN A 65 7.13 -6.61 -11.54
C ASN A 65 6.14 -7.71 -11.15
N ASN A 66 6.22 -8.85 -11.83
CA ASN A 66 5.31 -10.00 -11.69
C ASN A 66 3.82 -9.72 -11.97
N LEU A 67 3.46 -8.47 -12.29
CA LEU A 67 2.14 -8.03 -12.70
C LEU A 67 2.31 -6.90 -13.72
N SER A 68 1.66 -7.04 -14.88
CA SER A 68 1.66 -6.05 -15.96
C SER A 68 0.23 -5.55 -16.22
N LEU A 69 0.08 -4.24 -16.42
CA LEU A 69 -1.19 -3.61 -16.80
C LEU A 69 -1.00 -2.82 -18.10
N LYS A 70 -1.74 -3.22 -19.14
CA LYS A 70 -1.82 -2.46 -20.40
C LYS A 70 -3.22 -1.92 -20.60
N VAL A 71 -3.31 -0.63 -20.91
CA VAL A 71 -4.56 0.05 -21.27
C VAL A 71 -4.49 0.48 -22.73
N ASN A 72 -5.48 0.09 -23.52
CA ASN A 72 -5.66 0.60 -24.88
C ASN A 72 -7.04 1.25 -24.99
N TRP A 73 -7.12 2.36 -25.71
CA TRP A 73 -8.36 3.13 -25.86
C TRP A 73 -8.89 3.01 -27.29
N TYR A 74 -10.20 2.83 -27.41
CA TYR A 74 -10.87 2.61 -28.69
C TYR A 74 -12.15 3.44 -28.81
N ASN A 75 -12.53 3.81 -30.02
CA ASN A 75 -13.84 4.38 -30.32
C ASN A 75 -14.90 3.28 -30.44
N GLU A 76 -16.15 3.65 -30.69
CA GLU A 76 -17.26 2.70 -30.85
C GLU A 76 -17.07 1.73 -32.02
N ASP A 77 -16.31 2.11 -33.05
CA ASP A 77 -15.98 1.27 -34.20
C ASP A 77 -14.79 0.33 -33.93
N GLY A 78 -14.18 0.38 -32.74
CA GLY A 78 -13.01 -0.41 -32.38
C GLY A 78 -11.67 0.12 -32.90
N ASN A 79 -11.64 1.34 -33.43
CA ASN A 79 -10.40 2.02 -33.84
C ASN A 79 -9.69 2.61 -32.63
N THR A 80 -8.36 2.48 -32.59
CA THR A 80 -7.55 3.07 -31.52
C THR A 80 -7.64 4.59 -31.52
N LEU A 81 -7.69 5.20 -30.32
CA LEU A 81 -7.70 6.65 -30.18
C LEU A 81 -6.73 7.14 -29.11
N ASN A 82 -6.36 8.43 -29.21
CA ASN A 82 -5.70 9.14 -28.12
C ASN A 82 -6.77 9.86 -27.27
N PRO A 83 -6.94 9.50 -25.99
CA PRO A 83 -7.94 10.12 -25.13
C PRO A 83 -7.68 11.62 -24.90
N GLN A 84 -6.44 12.10 -25.06
CA GLN A 84 -6.11 13.53 -24.92
C GLN A 84 -6.68 14.40 -26.05
N SER A 85 -7.09 13.81 -27.17
CA SER A 85 -7.66 14.50 -28.33
C SER A 85 -9.18 14.35 -28.47
N LEU A 86 -9.85 13.80 -27.45
CA LEU A 86 -11.28 13.55 -27.50
C LEU A 86 -12.09 14.85 -27.40
N LYS A 87 -13.12 14.95 -28.23
CA LYS A 87 -14.16 15.97 -28.08
C LYS A 87 -15.10 15.57 -26.95
N GLN A 88 -15.60 16.57 -26.22
CA GLN A 88 -16.62 16.35 -25.21
C GLN A 88 -17.86 15.68 -25.83
N GLY A 89 -18.42 14.70 -25.12
CA GLY A 89 -19.58 13.93 -25.58
C GLY A 89 -19.25 12.75 -26.51
N ALA A 90 -17.97 12.52 -26.84
CA ALA A 90 -17.57 11.33 -27.58
C ALA A 90 -17.60 10.08 -26.68
N THR A 91 -18.22 9.00 -27.19
CA THR A 91 -18.17 7.68 -26.55
C THR A 91 -16.89 6.95 -26.93
N PHE A 92 -16.28 6.27 -25.97
CA PHE A 92 -15.08 5.45 -26.15
C PHE A 92 -15.03 4.36 -25.08
N TYR A 93 -14.20 3.34 -25.28
CA TYR A 93 -13.97 2.31 -24.28
C TYR A 93 -12.48 2.05 -24.06
N GLY A 94 -12.13 1.70 -22.82
CA GLY A 94 -10.79 1.27 -22.42
C GLY A 94 -10.73 -0.25 -22.29
N ARG A 95 -9.78 -0.88 -22.96
CA ARG A 95 -9.46 -2.30 -22.76
C ARG A 95 -8.27 -2.41 -21.83
N PHE A 96 -8.53 -2.95 -20.64
CA PHE A 96 -7.52 -3.28 -19.64
C PHE A 96 -7.08 -4.73 -19.83
N SER A 97 -5.78 -4.96 -19.93
CA SER A 97 -5.19 -6.30 -20.02
C SER A 97 -4.19 -6.48 -18.89
N VAL A 98 -4.42 -7.50 -18.08
CA VAL A 98 -3.58 -7.87 -16.93
C VAL A 98 -2.85 -9.16 -17.27
N LYS A 99 -1.55 -9.22 -16.98
CA LYS A 99 -0.72 -10.43 -17.13
C LYS A 99 0.14 -10.65 -15.91
#